data_AF-A0A7S4CFE1-F1
#
_entry.id   AF-A0A7S4CFE1-F1
#
_cell.length_a   1.000
_cell.length_b   1.000
_cell.length_c   1.000
_cell.angle_alpha   90.00
_cell.angle_beta   90.00
_cell.angle_gamma   90.00
#
_symmetry.space_group_name_H-M   'P 1'
#
loop_
_entity.id
_entity.type
_entity.pdbx_description
1 polymer ?
#
loop_
_entity_poly.entity_id
_entity_poly.type
_entity_poly.pdbx_seq_one_letter_code
_entity_poly.pdbx_strand_id
1 'polypeptide(L)'
;FFFAMRLFCLLAWSILLGCRAQTLQRYDLPEAQARLALCNDGSPAIYYSDAALPTTPGAKILVYLQGGGFCNSAAACAQRLVDNPELASTTAYSWPSTLSPDTVLLSDATLNPGFYDYIHVFVPYCSSDIWQGDRESSSATASLQFRGTRIVEAVIATLI
;
A
#
# COMPACT_ATOMS: atom_id res chain seq x y z
N PHE A 1 40.73 -45.78 10.37
CA PHE A 1 39.53 -45.16 9.77
C PHE A 1 38.84 -44.34 10.84
N PHE A 2 38.35 -43.13 10.52
CA PHE A 2 37.69 -42.16 11.40
C PHE A 2 38.57 -41.17 12.18
N PHE A 3 39.36 -40.35 11.46
CA PHE A 3 39.74 -39.03 11.99
C PHE A 3 39.69 -37.89 10.95
N ALA A 4 39.06 -38.11 9.79
CA ALA A 4 39.01 -37.11 8.71
C ALA A 4 37.60 -36.99 8.13
N MET A 5 36.58 -36.69 8.94
CA MET A 5 35.24 -36.39 8.43
C MET A 5 34.38 -35.58 9.41
N ARG A 6 34.96 -34.60 10.10
CA ARG A 6 34.18 -33.66 10.94
C ARG A 6 34.49 -32.18 10.70
N LEU A 7 35.30 -31.87 9.69
CA LEU A 7 35.66 -30.49 9.35
C LEU A 7 34.96 -29.91 8.12
N PHE A 8 34.15 -30.71 7.40
CA PHE A 8 33.47 -30.25 6.17
C PHE A 8 31.99 -29.89 6.33
N CYS A 9 31.36 -30.12 7.49
CA CYS A 9 29.95 -29.78 7.71
C CYS A 9 29.72 -28.43 8.41
N LEU A 10 30.74 -27.77 8.94
CA LEU A 10 30.57 -26.51 9.67
C LEU A 10 30.71 -25.25 8.79
N LEU A 11 31.17 -25.38 7.55
CA LEU A 11 31.32 -24.25 6.61
C LEU A 11 30.14 -24.09 5.63
N ALA A 12 29.16 -24.99 5.64
CA ALA A 12 28.00 -24.91 4.76
C ALA A 12 26.75 -24.31 5.44
N TRP A 13 26.78 -24.05 6.74
CA TRP A 13 25.66 -23.45 7.48
C TRP A 13 25.71 -21.93 7.57
N SER A 14 26.74 -21.29 7.01
CA SER A 14 26.90 -19.83 7.03
C SER A 14 26.34 -19.13 5.78
N ILE A 15 25.84 -19.87 4.79
CA ILE A 15 25.44 -19.32 3.46
C ILE A 15 23.92 -19.31 3.26
N LEU A 16 23.13 -19.57 4.31
CA LEU A 16 21.68 -19.38 4.29
C LEU A 16 21.25 -18.11 5.01
N LEU A 17 22.02 -17.01 4.90
CA LEU A 17 21.38 -15.69 4.85
C LEU A 17 20.69 -15.59 3.49
N GLY A 18 19.59 -16.34 3.36
CA GLY A 18 18.76 -16.31 2.17
C GLY A 18 18.31 -14.88 1.90
N CYS A 19 18.34 -14.51 0.63
CA CYS A 19 17.65 -13.33 0.13
C CYS A 19 16.21 -13.39 0.66
N ARG A 20 15.88 -12.60 1.68
CA ARG A 20 14.50 -12.46 2.14
C ARG A 20 13.80 -11.63 1.08
N ALA A 21 12.86 -12.24 0.38
CA ALA A 21 12.01 -11.49 -0.54
C ALA A 21 11.27 -10.41 0.27
N GLN A 22 11.43 -9.15 -0.13
CA GLN A 22 10.71 -8.03 0.48
C GLN A 22 9.21 -8.22 0.24
N THR A 23 8.41 -7.86 1.24
CA THR A 23 6.94 -7.86 1.14
C THR A 23 6.41 -6.62 1.84
N LEU A 24 5.38 -6.01 1.28
CA LEU A 24 4.62 -4.97 1.96
C LEU A 24 3.43 -5.62 2.65
N GLN A 25 3.29 -5.39 3.95
CA GLN A 25 2.17 -5.86 4.76
C GLN A 25 1.00 -4.88 4.66
N ARG A 26 -0.23 -5.40 4.61
CA ARG A 26 -1.45 -4.58 4.64
C ARG A 26 -1.68 -4.03 6.05
N TYR A 27 -2.06 -2.76 6.12
CA TYR A 27 -2.49 -2.07 7.32
C TYR A 27 -3.83 -1.37 7.09
N ASP A 28 -4.75 -1.51 8.03
CA ASP A 28 -5.94 -0.69 8.07
C ASP A 28 -5.58 0.71 8.58
N LEU A 29 -6.16 1.76 7.99
CA LEU A 29 -5.91 3.12 8.45
C LEU A 29 -6.59 3.34 9.82
N PRO A 30 -5.82 3.72 10.86
CA PRO A 30 -6.39 4.03 12.16
C PRO A 30 -7.42 5.15 12.04
N GLU A 31 -8.60 4.92 12.60
CA GLU A 31 -9.69 5.90 12.64
C GLU A 31 -10.12 6.41 11.25
N ALA A 32 -9.96 5.61 10.19
CA ALA A 32 -10.28 6.01 8.81
C ALA A 32 -11.67 6.65 8.68
N GLN A 33 -12.67 6.11 9.37
CA GLN A 33 -14.02 6.66 9.40
C GLN A 33 -14.08 8.04 10.05
N ALA A 34 -13.43 8.23 11.20
CA ALA A 34 -13.43 9.53 11.89
C ALA A 34 -12.62 10.59 11.13
N ARG A 35 -11.60 10.16 10.38
CA ARG A 35 -10.78 11.01 9.48
C ARG A 35 -11.37 11.17 8.09
N LEU A 36 -12.52 10.53 7.82
CA LEU A 36 -13.21 10.53 6.52
C LEU A 36 -12.31 10.08 5.35
N ALA A 37 -11.36 9.19 5.63
CA ALA A 37 -10.48 8.53 4.67
C ALA A 37 -11.17 7.28 4.10
N LEU A 38 -12.15 7.51 3.22
CA LEU A 38 -13.07 6.49 2.71
C LEU A 38 -12.95 6.33 1.19
N CYS A 39 -13.07 5.09 0.73
CA CYS A 39 -13.18 4.74 -0.68
C CYS A 39 -14.55 5.12 -1.26
N ASN A 40 -14.74 5.00 -2.57
CA ASN A 40 -15.96 5.44 -3.26
C ASN A 40 -17.25 4.84 -2.68
N ASP A 41 -17.22 3.57 -2.30
CA ASP A 41 -18.36 2.87 -1.66
C ASP A 41 -18.52 3.14 -0.16
N GLY A 42 -17.65 3.95 0.43
CA GLY A 42 -17.63 4.24 1.87
C GLY A 42 -16.82 3.26 2.72
N SER A 43 -16.19 2.24 2.12
CA SER A 43 -15.26 1.38 2.85
C SER A 43 -14.02 2.15 3.32
N PRO A 44 -13.43 1.82 4.48
CA PRO A 44 -12.24 2.51 4.97
C PRO A 44 -11.05 2.24 4.04
N ALA A 45 -10.29 3.28 3.71
CA ALA A 45 -9.06 3.12 2.95
C ALA A 45 -8.00 2.35 3.77
N ILE A 46 -7.04 1.77 3.05
CA ILE A 46 -5.93 0.97 3.60
C ILE A 46 -4.61 1.49 3.05
N TYR A 47 -3.50 1.01 3.61
CA TYR A 47 -2.19 1.16 3.00
C TYR A 47 -1.36 -0.10 3.20
N TYR A 48 -0.23 -0.17 2.52
CA TYR A 48 0.74 -1.25 2.61
C TYR A 48 2.10 -0.68 2.99
N SER A 49 2.87 -1.39 3.82
CA SER A 49 4.24 -1.00 4.13
C SER A 49 5.17 -2.17 4.39
N ASP A 50 6.44 -2.03 4.05
CA ASP A 50 7.51 -3.01 4.33
C ASP A 50 8.10 -2.90 5.74
N ALA A 51 7.68 -1.89 6.52
CA ALA A 51 8.04 -1.71 7.90
C ALA A 51 6.79 -1.45 8.76
N ALA A 52 6.88 -1.81 10.05
CA ALA A 52 5.97 -1.25 11.04
C ALA A 52 6.21 0.27 11.13
N LEU A 53 5.19 1.04 11.57
CA LEU A 53 5.22 2.50 11.68
C LEU A 53 6.59 3.03 12.13
N PRO A 54 7.08 4.15 11.54
CA PRO A 54 8.44 4.59 11.75
C PRO A 54 8.71 4.88 13.23
N THR A 55 9.39 3.94 13.88
CA THR A 55 9.95 4.09 15.24
C THR A 55 11.38 4.61 15.21
N THR A 56 11.95 4.78 14.01
CA THR A 56 13.34 5.19 13.79
C THR A 56 13.40 6.67 13.44
N PRO A 57 13.96 7.52 14.32
CA PRO A 57 14.19 8.93 14.01
C PRO A 57 15.02 9.09 12.73
N GLY A 58 14.57 9.95 11.82
CA GLY A 58 15.27 10.21 10.55
C GLY A 58 15.06 9.16 9.46
N ALA A 59 14.11 8.23 9.63
CA ALA A 59 13.71 7.32 8.55
C ALA A 59 13.24 8.11 7.31
N LYS A 60 13.70 7.66 6.14
CA LYS A 60 13.23 8.18 4.84
C LYS A 60 12.05 7.33 4.41
N ILE A 61 10.98 7.95 3.89
CA ILE A 61 9.75 7.26 3.53
C ILE A 61 9.39 7.60 2.08
N LEU A 62 9.14 6.59 1.26
CA LEU A 62 8.58 6.73 -0.08
C LEU A 62 7.11 6.34 -0.04
N VAL A 63 6.23 7.30 -0.29
CA VAL A 63 4.79 7.06 -0.43
C VAL A 63 4.44 7.00 -1.92
N TYR A 64 4.03 5.82 -2.37
CA TYR A 64 3.56 5.58 -3.72
C TYR A 64 2.03 5.55 -3.76
N LEU A 65 1.46 6.50 -4.50
CA LEU A 65 0.03 6.59 -4.73
C LEU A 65 -0.32 5.82 -6.01
N GLN A 66 -1.13 4.76 -5.89
CA GLN A 66 -1.54 3.99 -7.05
C GLN A 66 -2.29 4.88 -8.06
N GLY A 67 -2.10 4.59 -9.36
CA GLY A 67 -2.90 5.16 -10.44
C GLY A 67 -4.17 4.36 -10.72
N GLY A 68 -4.75 4.54 -11.91
CA GLY A 68 -5.91 3.76 -12.36
C GLY A 68 -7.00 4.55 -13.10
N GLY A 69 -6.71 5.79 -13.52
CA GLY A 69 -7.69 6.65 -14.20
C GLY A 69 -8.65 7.34 -13.23
N PHE A 70 -9.80 7.78 -13.73
CA PHE A 70 -10.83 8.47 -12.96
C PHE A 70 -12.20 8.29 -13.64
N CYS A 71 -13.25 8.69 -12.95
CA CYS A 71 -14.60 8.78 -13.52
C CYS A 71 -15.12 10.22 -13.37
N ASN A 72 -15.96 10.68 -14.30
CA ASN A 72 -16.37 12.09 -14.38
C ASN A 72 -17.89 12.31 -14.42
N SER A 73 -18.68 11.26 -14.19
CA SER A 73 -20.14 11.35 -14.06
C SER A 73 -20.65 10.32 -13.07
N ALA A 74 -21.79 10.61 -12.44
CA ALA A 74 -22.44 9.71 -11.48
C ALA A 74 -22.63 8.29 -12.06
N ALA A 75 -23.09 8.18 -13.30
CA ALA A 75 -23.27 6.89 -13.98
C ALA A 75 -21.94 6.16 -14.22
N ALA A 76 -20.91 6.86 -14.72
CA ALA A 76 -19.59 6.26 -14.94
C ALA A 76 -18.93 5.81 -13.63
N CYS A 77 -19.06 6.59 -12.57
CA CYS A 77 -18.52 6.25 -11.25
C CYS A 77 -19.26 5.07 -10.61
N ALA A 78 -20.58 5.01 -10.74
CA ALA A 78 -21.35 3.86 -10.28
C ALA A 78 -20.96 2.59 -11.06
N GLN A 79 -20.78 2.69 -12.37
CA GLN A 79 -20.34 1.55 -13.19
C GLN A 79 -18.92 1.08 -12.81
N ARG A 80 -18.03 2.00 -12.43
CA ARG A 80 -16.66 1.68 -12.02
C ARG A 80 -16.58 0.78 -10.78
N LEU A 81 -17.55 0.86 -9.86
CA LEU A 81 -17.63 -0.08 -8.73
C LEU A 81 -17.82 -1.53 -9.18
N VAL A 82 -18.42 -1.74 -10.35
CA VAL A 82 -18.67 -3.08 -10.91
C VAL A 82 -17.49 -3.50 -11.80
N ASP A 83 -17.02 -2.61 -12.66
CA ASP A 83 -16.00 -2.95 -13.66
C ASP A 83 -14.58 -2.98 -13.08
N ASN A 84 -14.32 -2.16 -12.05
CA ASN A 84 -13.03 -2.01 -11.38
C ASN A 84 -13.19 -1.85 -9.86
N PRO A 85 -13.75 -2.84 -9.15
CA PRO A 85 -13.96 -2.75 -7.70
C PRO A 85 -12.66 -2.49 -6.92
N GLU A 86 -11.52 -2.98 -7.42
CA GLU A 86 -10.19 -2.73 -6.84
C GLU A 86 -9.81 -1.24 -6.82
N LEU A 87 -10.39 -0.43 -7.72
CA LEU A 87 -10.11 1.00 -7.83
C LEU A 87 -11.18 1.89 -7.18
N ALA A 88 -12.14 1.30 -6.46
CA ALA A 88 -13.29 2.00 -5.90
C ALA A 88 -13.71 1.51 -4.50
N SER A 89 -13.21 0.36 -4.04
CA SER A 89 -13.60 -0.25 -2.77
C SER A 89 -12.49 -1.11 -2.17
N THR A 90 -12.40 -1.14 -0.84
CA THR A 90 -11.55 -2.10 -0.10
C THR A 90 -12.33 -3.31 0.40
N THR A 91 -13.66 -3.33 0.27
CA THR A 91 -14.54 -4.44 0.70
C THR A 91 -15.14 -5.22 -0.47
N ALA A 92 -15.32 -4.60 -1.63
CA ALA A 92 -15.78 -5.26 -2.85
C ALA A 92 -14.63 -5.90 -3.65
N TYR A 93 -13.39 -5.59 -3.29
CA TYR A 93 -12.19 -6.25 -3.81
C TYR A 93 -11.33 -6.80 -2.67
N SER A 94 -10.89 -8.06 -2.82
CA SER A 94 -10.11 -8.76 -1.82
C SER A 94 -8.62 -8.40 -1.92
N TRP A 95 -8.27 -7.22 -1.42
CA TRP A 95 -6.88 -6.78 -1.27
C TRP A 95 -6.07 -7.77 -0.41
N PRO A 96 -4.98 -8.38 -0.91
CA PRO A 96 -4.24 -9.43 -0.21
C PRO A 96 -3.58 -8.91 1.06
N SER A 97 -3.29 -9.77 2.04
CA SER A 97 -2.59 -9.38 3.27
C SER A 97 -1.17 -8.89 3.03
N THR A 98 -0.55 -9.27 1.91
CA THR A 98 0.79 -8.87 1.51
C THR A 98 0.88 -8.59 0.02
N LEU A 99 1.72 -7.63 -0.36
CA LEU A 99 2.11 -7.38 -1.74
C LEU A 99 3.61 -7.65 -1.92
N SER A 100 3.98 -8.21 -3.07
CA SER A 100 5.36 -8.22 -3.52
C SER A 100 5.60 -6.93 -4.29
N PRO A 101 6.49 -6.04 -3.82
CA PRO A 101 6.78 -4.82 -4.56
C PRO A 101 7.49 -5.12 -5.86
N ASP A 102 7.24 -4.26 -6.83
CA ASP A 102 8.08 -4.12 -8.01
C ASP A 102 8.65 -2.69 -8.07
N THR A 103 9.52 -2.46 -9.05
CA THR A 103 9.95 -1.12 -9.47
C THR A 103 10.50 -0.25 -8.33
N VAL A 104 9.87 0.90 -8.06
CA VAL A 104 10.34 1.94 -7.15
C VAL A 104 10.09 1.62 -5.67
N LEU A 105 9.30 0.57 -5.38
CA LEU A 105 9.03 0.09 -4.03
C LEU A 105 9.97 -1.04 -3.60
N LEU A 106 10.90 -1.44 -4.46
CA LEU A 106 11.81 -2.56 -4.23
C LEU A 106 13.04 -2.13 -3.42
N SER A 107 13.36 -2.86 -2.36
CA SER A 107 14.57 -2.72 -1.54
C SER A 107 15.76 -3.43 -2.17
N ASP A 108 16.07 -3.09 -3.42
CA ASP A 108 17.23 -3.59 -4.15
C ASP A 108 18.02 -2.40 -4.71
N ALA A 109 19.26 -2.20 -4.25
CA ALA A 109 20.09 -1.07 -4.66
C ALA A 109 20.49 -1.09 -6.15
N THR A 110 20.43 -2.25 -6.80
CA THR A 110 20.72 -2.41 -8.23
C THR A 110 19.54 -1.97 -9.08
N LEU A 111 18.32 -2.34 -8.67
CA LEU A 111 17.09 -2.08 -9.41
C LEU A 111 16.41 -0.77 -9.02
N ASN A 112 16.59 -0.32 -7.78
CA ASN A 112 16.03 0.90 -7.20
C ASN A 112 17.11 1.73 -6.46
N PRO A 113 18.17 2.19 -7.15
CA PRO A 113 19.29 2.86 -6.50
C PRO A 113 18.90 4.16 -5.76
N GLY A 114 17.78 4.79 -6.12
CA GLY A 114 17.33 6.04 -5.50
C GLY A 114 16.60 5.87 -4.16
N PHE A 115 15.90 4.75 -3.97
CA PHE A 115 14.98 4.58 -2.84
C PHE A 115 15.09 3.24 -2.12
N TYR A 116 16.04 2.35 -2.48
CA TYR A 116 16.14 1.01 -1.89
C TYR A 116 16.20 0.98 -0.35
N ASP A 117 16.72 2.03 0.28
CA ASP A 117 16.89 2.18 1.73
C ASP A 117 15.81 3.04 2.42
N TYR A 118 14.70 3.32 1.74
CA TYR A 118 13.53 3.99 2.29
C TYR A 118 12.57 2.96 2.92
N ILE A 119 11.71 3.41 3.83
CA ILE A 119 10.47 2.71 4.14
C ILE A 119 9.53 2.90 2.95
N HIS A 120 9.04 1.81 2.41
CA HIS A 120 8.15 1.82 1.25
C HIS A 120 6.70 1.76 1.73
N VAL A 121 5.89 2.70 1.25
CA VAL A 121 4.45 2.76 1.53
C VAL A 121 3.70 2.77 0.21
N PHE A 122 2.80 1.82 0.02
CA PHE A 122 1.90 1.77 -1.12
C PHE A 122 0.47 2.09 -0.67
N VAL A 123 -0.16 3.05 -1.33
CA VAL A 123 -1.55 3.44 -1.03
C VAL A 123 -2.44 3.02 -2.21
N PRO A 124 -3.29 1.99 -2.03
CA PRO A 124 -4.29 1.61 -3.02
C PRO A 124 -5.22 2.77 -3.37
N TYR A 125 -5.45 2.96 -4.66
CA TYR A 125 -6.31 4.02 -5.15
C TYR A 125 -7.75 3.54 -5.19
N CYS A 126 -8.60 4.06 -4.31
CA CYS A 126 -10.00 3.67 -4.22
C CYS A 126 -10.99 4.85 -4.28
N SER A 127 -10.50 6.05 -4.66
CA SER A 127 -11.27 7.29 -4.60
C SER A 127 -11.70 7.84 -5.95
N SER A 128 -11.19 7.32 -7.07
CA SER A 128 -11.58 7.69 -8.45
C SER A 128 -11.49 9.20 -8.80
N ASP A 129 -10.77 10.00 -8.01
CA ASP A 129 -10.70 11.46 -8.05
C ASP A 129 -9.27 12.01 -8.21
N ILE A 130 -8.33 11.18 -8.66
CA ILE A 130 -6.92 11.54 -8.87
C ILE A 130 -6.29 12.16 -7.60
N TRP A 131 -6.69 11.66 -6.43
CA TRP A 131 -6.21 12.08 -5.10
C TRP A 131 -6.57 13.52 -4.69
N GLN A 132 -7.47 14.18 -5.41
CA GLN A 132 -7.80 15.60 -5.20
C GLN A 132 -9.20 15.84 -4.59
N GLY A 133 -9.99 14.78 -4.40
CA GLY A 133 -11.36 14.91 -3.90
C GLY A 133 -11.45 15.05 -2.37
N ASP A 134 -12.41 15.86 -1.94
CA ASP A 134 -12.91 15.94 -0.56
C ASP A 134 -14.46 16.04 -0.55
N ARG A 135 -15.11 15.32 -1.47
CA ARG A 135 -16.58 15.34 -1.62
C ARG A 135 -17.19 14.14 -0.90
N GLU A 136 -18.07 14.41 0.06
CA GLU A 136 -18.86 13.37 0.72
C GLU A 136 -19.97 12.82 -0.18
N SER A 137 -20.47 11.63 0.17
CA SER A 137 -21.56 10.99 -0.54
C SER A 137 -22.85 11.81 -0.49
N SER A 138 -23.52 11.89 -1.63
CA SER A 138 -24.76 12.62 -1.82
C SER A 138 -25.54 12.04 -3.00
N SER A 139 -26.81 12.39 -3.14
CA SER A 139 -27.60 11.99 -4.32
C SER A 139 -26.97 12.49 -5.63
N ALA A 140 -26.33 13.67 -5.62
CA ALA A 140 -25.61 14.22 -6.77
C ALA A 140 -24.38 13.40 -7.19
N THR A 141 -23.81 12.61 -6.26
CA THR A 141 -22.65 11.75 -6.50
C THR A 141 -23.04 10.27 -6.64
N ALA A 142 -24.31 9.95 -6.89
CA ALA A 142 -24.83 8.58 -6.85
C ALA A 142 -24.51 7.86 -5.52
N SER A 143 -24.53 8.60 -4.41
CA SER A 143 -24.16 8.12 -3.08
C SER A 143 -22.71 7.65 -2.94
N LEU A 144 -21.82 8.10 -3.83
CA LEU A 144 -20.39 7.78 -3.77
C LEU A 144 -19.59 8.88 -3.07
N GLN A 145 -18.57 8.44 -2.35
CA GLN A 145 -17.54 9.28 -1.73
C GLN A 145 -16.44 9.60 -2.74
N PHE A 146 -15.79 10.77 -2.65
CA PHE A 146 -14.57 11.09 -3.39
C PHE A 146 -13.61 11.80 -2.42
N ARG A 147 -12.80 10.99 -1.72
CA ARG A 147 -12.05 11.41 -0.52
C ARG A 147 -10.53 11.27 -0.68
N GLY A 148 -10.02 11.32 -1.91
CA GLY A 148 -8.60 11.12 -2.21
C GLY A 148 -7.67 11.97 -1.35
N THR A 149 -7.99 13.24 -1.14
CA THR A 149 -7.19 14.13 -0.28
C THR A 149 -7.19 13.69 1.18
N ARG A 150 -8.35 13.25 1.71
CA ARG A 150 -8.45 12.75 3.09
C ARG A 150 -7.71 11.43 3.30
N ILE A 151 -7.71 10.56 2.30
CA ILE A 151 -6.94 9.31 2.35
C ILE A 151 -5.45 9.64 2.46
N VAL A 152 -4.93 10.53 1.61
CA VAL A 152 -3.51 10.94 1.66
C VAL A 152 -3.16 11.60 2.99
N GLU A 153 -3.99 12.53 3.49
CA GLU A 153 -3.81 13.16 4.80
C GLU A 153 -3.75 12.12 5.93
N ALA A 154 -4.67 11.15 5.95
CA ALA A 154 -4.73 10.13 6.98
C ALA A 154 -3.54 9.16 6.94
N VAL A 155 -3.07 8.81 5.73
CA VAL A 155 -1.84 8.01 5.55
C VAL A 155 -0.64 8.77 6.10
N ILE A 156 -0.44 10.03 5.70
CA ILE A 156 0.70 10.84 6.17
C ILE A 156 0.65 11.00 7.70
N ALA A 157 -0.51 11.26 8.27
CA ALA A 157 -0.70 11.37 9.71
C ALA A 157 -0.40 10.07 10.49
N THR A 158 -0.42 8.92 9.81
CA THR A 158 -0.07 7.62 10.40
C THR A 158 1.45 7.37 10.37
N LEU A 159 2.19 8.10 9.53
CA LEU A 159 3.62 7.93 9.31
C LEU A 159 4.49 8.92 10.10
N ILE A 160 3.89 9.75 10.95
CA ILE A 160 4.54 10.76 11.80
C ILE A 160 4.27 10.48 13.28
#